data_AF-A0A7K9IBV3-F1
#
_entry.id   AF-A0A7K9IBV3-F1
#
_cell.length_a   1.000
_cell.length_b   1.000
_cell.length_c   1.000
_cell.angle_alpha   90.00
_cell.angle_beta   90.00
_cell.angle_gamma   90.00
#
_symmetry.space_group_name_H-M   'P 1'
#
loop_
_entity.id
_entity.type
_entity.pdbx_description
1 polymer ?
#
loop_
_entity_poly.entity_id
_entity_poly.type
_entity_poly.pdbx_seq_one_letter_code
_entity_poly.pdbx_strand_id
1 'polypeptide(L)' 'LLLGIFFNVHSAVLIDDVPFTEQDFQDGPDRIYGLYEQVSYNCFIAAGLYLLLAALSLCQARLQRRKEYLVR' A
#
# COMPACT_ATOMS: atom_id res chain seq x y z
N LEU A 1 -3.20 -0.89 -2.99
CA LEU A 1 -3.84 -2.18 -3.36
C LEU A 1 -3.42 -2.62 -4.76
N LEU A 2 -3.88 -1.98 -5.84
CA LEU A 2 -3.42 -2.30 -7.21
C LEU A 2 -1.90 -2.23 -7.38
N LEU A 3 -1.26 -1.17 -6.87
CA LEU A 3 0.20 -1.01 -6.91
C LEU A 3 0.93 -2.13 -6.14
N GLY A 4 0.44 -2.50 -4.95
CA GLY A 4 1.01 -3.60 -4.15
C GLY A 4 0.88 -4.97 -4.82
N ILE A 5 -0.23 -5.22 -5.54
CA ILE A 5 -0.44 -6.44 -6.34
C ILE A 5 0.55 -6.48 -7.51
N PHE A 6 0.76 -5.36 -8.21
CA PHE A 6 1.75 -5.29 -9.30
C PHE A 6 3.20 -5.49 -8.83
N PHE A 7 3.56 -4.98 -7.64
CA PHE A 7 4.86 -5.25 -7.02
C PHE A 7 5.03 -6.72 -6.59
N ASN A 8 3.96 -7.40 -6.15
CA ASN A 8 4.01 -8.81 -5.75
C ASN A 8 4.22 -9.76 -6.95
N VAL A 9 3.76 -9.38 -8.15
CA VAL A 9 3.97 -10.14 -9.40
C VAL A 9 5.34 -9.85 -10.05
N HIS A 10 6.21 -9.07 -9.38
CA HIS A 10 7.52 -8.65 -9.91
C HIS A 10 7.41 -8.02 -11.32
N SER A 11 6.40 -7.16 -11.52
CA SER A 11 6.16 -6.57 -12.83
C SER A 11 7.30 -5.65 -13.26
N ALA A 12 7.87 -5.91 -14.43
CA ALA A 12 8.98 -5.13 -15.01
C ALA A 12 8.63 -3.66 -15.31
N VAL A 13 7.33 -3.31 -15.35
CA VAL A 13 6.86 -1.92 -15.50
C VAL A 13 7.18 -1.05 -14.28
N LEU A 14 7.40 -1.67 -13.12
CA LEU A 14 7.62 -1.00 -11.84
C LEU A 14 9.09 -1.02 -11.39
N ILE A 15 10.00 -1.33 -12.31
CA ILE A 15 11.44 -1.38 -12.03
C ILE A 15 11.97 0.01 -11.62
N ASP A 16 11.52 1.09 -12.26
CA ASP A 16 12.00 2.45 -11.94
C ASP A 16 11.59 2.97 -10.55
N ASP A 17 10.57 2.38 -9.92
CA ASP A 17 10.10 2.77 -8.58
C ASP A 17 10.81 2.00 -7.44
N VAL A 18 11.60 0.97 -7.76
CA VAL A 18 12.37 0.22 -6.77
C VAL A 18 13.77 0.82 -6.67
N PRO A 19 14.27 1.14 -5.47
CA PRO A 19 15.59 1.74 -5.30
C PRO A 19 16.67 0.68 -5.52
N PHE A 20 17.04 0.44 -6.78
CA PHE A 20 18.15 -0.44 -7.12
C PHE A 20 19.49 0.28 -7.01
N THR A 21 20.50 -0.47 -6.63
CA THR A 21 21.90 -0.05 -6.70
C THR A 21 22.63 -0.94 -7.70
N GLU A 22 23.65 -0.44 -8.41
CA GLU A 22 24.43 -1.25 -9.36
C GLU A 22 25.06 -2.50 -8.71
N GLN A 23 25.29 -2.45 -7.39
CA GLN A 23 25.79 -3.55 -6.57
C GLN A 23 24.78 -4.70 -6.42
N ASP A 24 23.48 -4.43 -6.55
CA ASP A 24 22.43 -5.44 -6.39
C ASP A 24 22.28 -6.34 -7.62
N PHE A 25 22.89 -5.95 -8.75
CA PHE A 25 22.96 -6.78 -9.96
C PHE A 25 24.16 -7.75 -9.96
N GLN A 26 25.10 -7.63 -9.02
CA GLN A 26 26.33 -8.43 -9.00
C GLN A 26 26.14 -9.84 -8.41
N ASP A 27 25.23 -10.01 -7.45
CA ASP A 27 25.06 -11.25 -6.67
C ASP A 27 23.85 -12.11 -7.10
N GLY A 28 23.23 -11.80 -8.25
CA GLY A 28 22.08 -12.55 -8.78
C GLY A 28 20.70 -11.99 -8.40
N PRO A 29 19.61 -12.56 -8.95
CA PRO A 29 18.28 -11.95 -8.91
C PRO A 29 17.57 -12.02 -7.55
N ASP A 30 18.05 -12.85 -6.61
CA ASP A 30 17.39 -13.06 -5.31
C ASP A 30 17.31 -11.77 -4.49
N ARG A 31 18.35 -10.92 -4.56
CA ARG A 31 18.36 -9.63 -3.84
C ARG A 31 17.37 -8.64 -4.45
N ILE A 32 17.17 -8.69 -5.76
CA ILE A 32 16.18 -7.90 -6.49
C ILE A 32 14.76 -8.32 -6.09
N TYR A 33 14.48 -9.63 -6.01
CA TYR A 33 13.18 -10.13 -5.56
C TYR A 33 12.85 -9.69 -4.13
N GLY A 34 13.84 -9.71 -3.22
CA GLY A 34 13.66 -9.23 -1.85
C GLY A 34 13.28 -7.74 -1.77
N LEU A 35 13.87 -6.89 -2.61
CA LEU A 35 13.53 -5.46 -2.67
C LEU A 35 12.09 -5.23 -3.18
N TYR A 36 11.66 -5.98 -4.21
CA TYR A 36 10.28 -5.95 -4.68
C TYR A 36 9.29 -6.30 -3.58
N GLU A 37 9.59 -7.33 -2.80
CA GLU A 37 8.72 -7.79 -1.71
C GLU A 37 8.63 -6.77 -0.57
N GLN A 38 9.75 -6.11 -0.24
CA GLN A 38 9.78 -5.06 0.78
C GLN A 38 8.93 -3.84 0.37
N VAL A 39 9.04 -3.39 -0.89
CA VAL A 39 8.24 -2.28 -1.42
C VAL A 39 6.76 -2.66 -1.48
N SER A 40 6.45 -3.89 -1.90
CA SER A 40 5.07 -4.42 -1.91
C SER A 40 4.44 -4.39 -0.51
N TYR A 41 5.17 -4.84 0.52
CA TYR A 41 4.72 -4.85 1.91
C TYR A 41 4.38 -3.45 2.42
N ASN A 42 5.24 -2.47 2.15
CA ASN A 42 5.01 -1.08 2.52
C ASN A 42 3.73 -0.53 1.89
N CYS A 43 3.50 -0.83 0.60
CA CYS A 43 2.32 -0.41 -0.13
C CYS A 43 1.03 -1.05 0.42
N PHE A 44 1.09 -2.34 0.79
CA PHE A 44 -0.05 -3.04 1.39
C PHE A 44 -0.43 -2.50 2.76
N ILE A 45 0.56 -2.23 3.62
CA ILE A 45 0.33 -1.63 4.94
C ILE A 45 -0.31 -0.24 4.78
N ALA A 46 0.24 0.61 3.91
CA ALA A 46 -0.33 1.93 3.64
C ALA A 46 -1.78 1.83 3.15
N ALA A 47 -2.07 0.92 2.22
CA ALA A 47 -3.43 0.70 1.73
C ALA A 47 -4.38 0.24 2.85
N GLY A 48 -3.93 -0.64 3.75
CA GLY A 48 -4.68 -1.06 4.93
C GLY A 48 -5.01 0.09 5.87
N LEU A 49 -4.05 0.98 6.14
CA LEU A 49 -4.26 2.18 6.96
C LEU A 49 -5.31 3.12 6.35
N TYR A 50 -5.26 3.33 5.04
CA TYR A 50 -6.27 4.14 4.34
C TYR A 50 -7.66 3.52 4.38
N LEU A 51 -7.78 2.19 4.23
CA LEU A 51 -9.06 1.51 4.39
C LEU A 51 -9.64 1.65 5.80
N LEU A 52 -8.78 1.54 6.82
CA LEU A 52 -9.19 1.68 8.21
C LEU A 52 -9.64 3.11 8.52
N LEU A 53 -8.89 4.12 8.07
CA LEU A 53 -9.28 5.53 8.16
C LEU A 53 -10.61 5.80 7.43
N ALA A 54 -10.78 5.27 6.22
CA ALA A 54 -12.02 5.42 5.47
C ALA A 54 -13.21 4.81 6.23
N ALA A 55 -13.06 3.59 6.77
CA ALA A 55 -14.09 2.93 7.57
C ALA A 55 -14.44 3.73 8.84
N LEU A 56 -13.43 4.24 9.56
CA LEU A 56 -13.65 5.08 10.73
C LEU A 56 -14.35 6.39 10.38
N SER A 57 -13.95 7.06 9.29
CA SER A 57 -14.60 8.30 8.85
C SER A 57 -16.05 8.08 8.45
N LEU A 58 -16.37 6.95 7.78
CA LEU A 58 -17.73 6.59 7.42
C LEU A 58 -18.57 6.28 8.66
N CYS A 59 -18.01 5.56 9.63
CA CYS A 59 -18.69 5.27 10.89
C CYS A 59 -18.99 6.56 11.66
N GLN A 60 -18.00 7.45 11.77
CA GLN A 60 -18.15 8.78 12.37
C GLN A 60 -19.19 9.63 11.64
N ALA A 61 -19.17 9.67 10.30
CA ALA A 61 -20.15 10.41 9.51
C ALA A 61 -21.57 9.88 9.73
N ARG A 62 -21.76 8.56 9.80
CA ARG A 62 -23.07 7.94 10.06
C ARG A 62 -23.58 8.27 11.47
N LEU A 63 -22.70 8.20 12.48
CA LEU A 63 -23.03 8.58 13.86
C LEU A 63 -23.36 10.07 13.98
N GLN A 64 -22.58 10.94 13.32
CA GLN A 64 -22.80 12.38 13.31
C GLN A 64 -24.15 12.74 12.69
N ARG A 65 -24.50 12.12 11.55
CA ARG A 65 -25.83 12.30 10.93
C ARG A 65 -26.96 11.90 11.87
N ARG A 66 -26.83 10.82 12.65
CA ARG A 66 -27.85 10.43 13.64
C ARG A 66 -28.00 11.44 14.78
N LYS A 67 -26.91 12.07 15.22
CA LYS A 67 -26.95 13.11 16.26
C LYS A 67 -27.60 14.40 15.77
N GLU A 68 -27.38 14.79 14.51
CA GLU A 68 -28.03 15.97 13.90
C GLU A 68 -29.56 15.86 13.90
N TYR A 69 -30.12 14.65 13.72
CA TYR A 69 -31.57 14.42 13.79
C TYR A 69 -32.14 14.40 15.22
N LEU A 70 -31.29 14.28 16.26
CA LEU A 70 -31.73 14.28 17.67
C LEU A 70 -31.68 15.67 18.32
N VAL A 71 -31.00 16.63 17.69
CA VAL A 71 -30.82 18.01 18.20
C VAL A 71 -31.79 19.00 17.52
N ARG A 72 -32.60 18.55 16.56
CA ARG A 72 -33.61 19.34 15.85
C ARG A 72 -35.01 18.87 16.21
#